data_AF-A0A8C2XHZ1-F1
#
_entry.id   AF-A0A8C2XHZ1-F1
#
_cell.length_a   1.000
_cell.length_b   1.000
_cell.length_c   1.000
_cell.angle_alpha   90.00
_cell.angle_beta   90.00
_cell.angle_gamma   90.00
#
_symmetry.space_group_name_H-M   'P 1'
#
loop_
_entity.id
_entity.type
_entity.pdbx_description
1 polymer ?
#
loop_
_entity_poly.entity_id
_entity_poly.type
_entity_poly.pdbx_seq_one_letter_code
_entity_poly.pdbx_strand_id
1 'polypeptide(L)'
;MLFFGLSQRRIVLCCCPFVFFIFFKFFIIPTFLCRVTTEGELAVMEGQSLTVPCHYDPQYAGYVKYWCRGKMREFCTSLARTDPAHPAARKVSIFDDPVQQVFTVTMGDLKETDSGWYMCGVEVGGVWNSRRCRLHVHQGMSVVNSRLSGEEGSSVTVECHYSERYRYISLPSP
;
A
#
# COMPACT_ATOMS: atom_id res chain seq x y z
N MET A 1 4.87 -11.63 -44.53
CA MET A 1 4.94 -12.60 -43.43
C MET A 1 5.72 -11.95 -42.30
N LEU A 2 5.04 -11.60 -41.20
CA LEU A 2 5.55 -11.44 -39.83
C LEU A 2 4.40 -10.79 -39.03
N PHE A 3 3.59 -11.65 -38.44
CA PHE A 3 2.66 -11.34 -37.35
C PHE A 3 3.47 -11.23 -36.06
N PHE A 4 3.10 -10.34 -35.13
CA PHE A 4 3.02 -10.65 -33.70
C PHE A 4 2.21 -9.58 -32.94
N GLY A 5 1.07 -10.00 -32.39
CA GLY A 5 0.55 -9.59 -31.08
C GLY A 5 -0.03 -8.18 -30.89
N LEU A 6 -1.31 -7.98 -31.22
CA LEU A 6 -2.13 -6.94 -30.58
C LEU A 6 -2.35 -7.30 -29.10
N SER A 7 -1.40 -6.93 -28.25
CA SER A 7 -1.63 -6.86 -26.81
C SER A 7 -2.44 -5.60 -26.53
N GLN A 8 -3.66 -5.77 -26.01
CA GLN A 8 -4.60 -4.71 -25.64
C GLN A 8 -3.99 -3.78 -24.58
N ARG A 9 -3.15 -2.84 -25.00
CA ARG A 9 -2.78 -1.68 -24.18
C ARG A 9 -3.97 -0.73 -24.25
N ARG A 10 -4.84 -0.79 -23.23
CA ARG A 10 -5.79 0.30 -22.97
C ARG A 10 -4.94 1.55 -22.72
N ILE A 11 -4.78 2.37 -23.75
CA ILE A 11 -4.21 3.70 -23.65
C ILE A 11 -5.25 4.53 -22.89
N VAL A 12 -5.14 4.55 -21.55
CA VAL A 12 -5.93 5.45 -20.72
C VAL A 12 -5.26 6.82 -20.81
N LEU A 13 -5.65 7.59 -21.82
CA LEU A 13 -5.39 9.02 -21.90
C LEU A 13 -6.22 9.73 -20.81
N CYS A 14 -5.65 9.97 -19.62
CA CYS A 14 -6.10 11.15 -18.87
C CYS A 14 -5.69 12.36 -19.71
N CYS A 15 -6.67 13.04 -20.29
CA CYS A 15 -6.48 14.28 -21.03
C CYS A 15 -5.63 15.26 -20.22
N CYS A 16 -4.39 15.50 -20.68
CA CYS A 16 -3.72 16.77 -20.46
C CYS A 16 -4.68 17.86 -20.99
N PRO A 17 -5.05 18.88 -20.19
CA PRO A 17 -6.11 19.83 -20.57
C PRO A 17 -5.68 20.82 -21.67
N PHE A 18 -4.60 20.56 -22.41
CA PHE A 18 -3.98 21.55 -23.29
C PHE A 18 -4.14 21.32 -24.79
N VAL A 19 -4.69 20.19 -25.25
CA VAL A 19 -4.63 19.89 -26.70
C VAL A 19 -5.92 19.27 -27.24
N PHE A 20 -7.06 19.96 -27.15
CA PHE A 20 -8.11 19.97 -28.20
C PHE A 20 -9.28 20.86 -27.74
N PHE A 21 -9.20 22.16 -28.01
CA PHE A 21 -10.37 23.05 -27.87
C PHE A 21 -10.50 23.96 -29.07
N ILE A 22 -10.60 23.37 -30.26
CA ILE A 22 -11.15 24.08 -31.42
C ILE A 22 -12.10 23.10 -32.16
N PHE A 23 -13.41 23.36 -32.01
CA PHE A 23 -14.55 22.95 -32.88
C PHE A 23 -15.34 21.63 -32.72
N PHE A 24 -15.54 21.04 -31.53
CA PHE A 24 -16.72 20.15 -31.35
C PHE A 24 -17.46 20.39 -30.04
N LYS A 25 -18.70 20.88 -30.14
CA LYS A 25 -19.59 21.24 -29.03
C LYS A 25 -19.95 20.00 -28.18
N PHE A 26 -19.69 20.11 -26.87
CA PHE A 26 -20.26 19.34 -25.76
C PHE A 26 -20.11 17.80 -25.81
N PHE A 27 -18.88 17.32 -25.65
CA PHE A 27 -18.66 16.13 -24.84
C PHE A 27 -17.79 16.57 -23.65
N ILE A 28 -18.42 16.85 -22.51
CA ILE A 28 -17.69 17.03 -21.25
C ILE A 28 -17.08 15.65 -20.96
N ILE A 29 -15.86 15.40 -21.43
CA ILE A 29 -15.10 14.22 -21.00
C ILE A 29 -14.93 14.43 -19.49
N PRO A 30 -15.49 13.56 -18.63
CA PRO A 30 -15.31 13.71 -17.20
C PRO A 30 -13.81 13.78 -16.97
N THR A 31 -13.36 14.87 -16.33
CA THR A 31 -11.99 15.03 -15.91
C THR A 31 -11.62 13.76 -15.15
N PHE A 32 -10.89 12.85 -15.79
CA PHE A 32 -10.31 11.72 -15.11
C PHE A 32 -9.28 12.32 -14.17
N LEU A 33 -9.71 12.56 -12.94
CA LEU A 33 -8.83 12.97 -11.86
C LEU A 33 -7.82 11.84 -11.70
N CYS A 34 -6.54 12.11 -11.97
CA CYS A 34 -5.48 11.14 -11.75
C CYS A 34 -5.44 10.74 -10.28
N ARG A 35 -5.44 9.43 -9.99
CA ARG A 35 -5.64 8.86 -8.67
C ARG A 35 -4.44 8.08 -8.17
N VAL A 36 -4.39 7.98 -6.86
CA VAL A 36 -3.60 7.02 -6.10
C VAL A 36 -4.59 6.20 -5.27
N THR A 37 -4.40 4.88 -5.21
CA THR A 37 -5.30 3.97 -4.50
C THR A 37 -4.53 2.93 -3.72
N THR A 38 -5.03 2.60 -2.53
CA THR A 38 -4.54 1.54 -1.64
C THR A 38 -5.68 1.07 -0.75
N GLU A 39 -5.48 -0.01 -0.01
CA GLU A 39 -6.43 -0.52 0.98
C GLU A 39 -6.67 0.51 2.09
N GLY A 40 -7.94 0.71 2.46
CA GLY A 40 -8.30 1.73 3.44
C GLY A 40 -7.96 1.36 4.89
N GLU A 41 -7.98 0.07 5.19
CA GLU A 41 -7.75 -0.50 6.52
C GLU A 41 -6.75 -1.65 6.35
N LEU A 42 -5.70 -1.64 7.16
CA LEU A 42 -4.60 -2.60 7.11
C LEU A 42 -4.47 -3.20 8.51
N ALA A 43 -4.35 -4.52 8.60
CA ALA A 43 -4.21 -5.23 9.87
C ALA A 43 -2.97 -6.13 9.85
N VAL A 44 -2.20 -6.13 10.94
CA VAL A 44 -0.99 -6.95 11.08
C VAL A 44 -0.76 -7.30 12.54
N MET A 45 -0.14 -8.44 12.83
CA MET A 45 0.22 -8.77 14.21
C MET A 45 1.51 -8.09 14.62
N GLU A 46 1.61 -7.71 15.89
CA GLU A 46 2.83 -7.14 16.46
C GLU A 46 4.03 -8.09 16.28
N GLY A 47 5.14 -7.51 15.81
CA GLY A 47 6.39 -8.17 15.44
C GLY A 47 6.46 -8.64 13.99
N GLN A 48 5.37 -8.56 13.22
CA GLN A 48 5.37 -8.91 11.80
C GLN A 48 5.68 -7.71 10.90
N SER A 49 5.92 -8.02 9.63
CA SER A 49 6.07 -7.05 8.55
C SER A 49 4.80 -7.00 7.70
N LEU A 50 4.53 -5.83 7.14
CA LEU A 50 3.42 -5.56 6.24
C LEU A 50 3.95 -4.94 4.95
N THR A 51 3.35 -5.32 3.83
CA THR A 51 3.60 -4.73 2.52
C THR A 51 2.33 -4.04 2.02
N VAL A 52 2.43 -2.76 1.68
CA VAL A 52 1.31 -1.91 1.25
C VAL A 52 1.48 -1.56 -0.23
N PRO A 53 0.68 -2.15 -1.13
CA PRO A 53 0.65 -1.77 -2.52
C PRO A 53 -0.13 -0.46 -2.70
N CYS A 54 0.47 0.46 -3.46
CA CYS A 54 -0.10 1.77 -3.76
C CYS A 54 -0.14 1.95 -5.27
N HIS A 55 -1.30 1.70 -5.85
CA HIS A 55 -1.52 1.84 -7.29
C HIS A 55 -1.71 3.31 -7.64
N TYR A 56 -1.25 3.69 -8.82
CA TYR A 56 -1.36 5.06 -9.32
C TYR A 56 -1.66 5.09 -10.81
N ASP A 57 -2.27 6.16 -11.29
CA ASP A 57 -2.51 6.31 -12.73
C ASP A 57 -1.21 6.54 -13.51
N PRO A 58 -1.10 6.10 -14.79
CA PRO A 58 0.15 6.11 -15.56
C PRO A 58 0.87 7.46 -15.63
N GLN A 59 0.14 8.57 -15.53
CA GLN A 59 0.73 9.92 -15.55
C GLN A 59 1.66 10.15 -14.37
N TYR A 60 1.48 9.41 -13.26
CA TYR A 60 2.33 9.51 -12.08
C TYR A 60 3.60 8.65 -12.13
N ALA A 61 3.86 7.92 -13.22
CA ALA A 61 5.02 7.04 -13.35
C ALA A 61 6.36 7.76 -13.10
N GLY A 62 6.52 8.99 -13.61
CA GLY A 62 7.75 9.78 -13.45
C GLY A 62 7.84 10.64 -12.18
N TYR A 63 6.84 10.58 -11.29
CA TYR A 63 6.77 11.44 -10.10
C TYR A 63 7.28 10.73 -8.85
N VAL A 64 7.78 11.51 -7.90
CA VAL A 64 8.25 10.97 -6.62
C VAL A 64 7.09 10.34 -5.85
N LYS A 65 7.30 9.11 -5.37
CA LYS A 65 6.37 8.41 -4.49
C LYS A 65 6.81 8.60 -3.05
N TYR A 66 5.85 8.69 -2.14
CA TYR A 66 6.13 8.84 -0.73
C TYR A 66 5.16 8.06 0.14
N TRP A 67 5.67 7.71 1.32
CA TRP A 67 4.93 7.12 2.41
C TRP A 67 5.11 8.01 3.64
N CYS A 68 4.01 8.40 4.27
CA CYS A 68 4.05 9.27 5.43
C CYS A 68 3.02 8.86 6.49
N ARG A 69 3.30 9.24 7.75
CA ARG A 69 2.45 8.98 8.90
C ARG A 69 1.74 10.26 9.35
N GLY A 70 0.43 10.22 9.42
CA GLY A 70 -0.41 11.37 9.80
C GLY A 70 -1.82 11.28 9.22
N LYS A 71 -2.79 11.90 9.91
CA LYS A 71 -4.21 11.94 9.46
C LYS A 71 -4.48 13.02 8.41
N MET A 72 -3.71 14.10 8.47
CA MET A 72 -3.83 15.30 7.64
C MET A 72 -2.55 15.51 6.85
N ARG A 73 -2.66 16.10 5.66
CA ARG A 73 -1.55 16.29 4.73
C ARG A 73 -0.51 17.26 5.29
N GLU A 74 -0.94 18.32 5.96
CA GLU A 74 -0.07 19.35 6.55
C GLU A 74 0.79 18.82 7.70
N PHE A 75 0.30 17.78 8.39
CA PHE A 75 0.95 17.19 9.57
C PHE A 75 1.46 15.77 9.30
N CYS A 76 1.73 15.43 8.04
CA CYS A 76 2.24 14.13 7.69
C CYS A 76 3.76 14.07 7.82
N THR A 77 4.27 13.17 8.66
CA THR A 77 5.70 12.92 8.80
C THR A 77 6.14 11.94 7.72
N SER A 78 6.98 12.38 6.78
CA SER A 78 7.53 11.50 5.74
C SER A 78 8.37 10.39 6.37
N LEU A 79 8.07 9.14 6.00
CA LEU A 79 8.79 7.95 6.47
C LEU A 79 9.67 7.33 5.39
N ALA A 80 9.26 7.40 4.13
CA ALA A 80 10.04 6.92 3.00
C ALA A 80 9.65 7.64 1.72
N ARG A 81 10.61 7.83 0.82
CA ARG A 81 10.43 8.45 -0.48
C ARG A 81 11.32 7.79 -1.53
N THR A 82 10.94 7.87 -2.79
CA THR A 82 11.72 7.29 -3.90
C THR A 82 12.87 8.19 -4.36
N ASP A 83 12.87 9.47 -3.99
CA ASP A 83 13.95 10.41 -4.23
C ASP A 83 14.94 10.45 -3.03
N PRO A 84 16.20 10.85 -3.25
CA PRO A 84 17.22 10.87 -2.19
C PRO A 84 17.07 12.05 -1.23
N ALA A 85 16.01 12.86 -1.32
CA ALA A 85 15.83 14.08 -0.54
C ALA A 85 15.80 13.83 0.97
N HIS A 86 15.24 12.68 1.38
CA HIS A 86 15.17 12.29 2.78
C HIS A 86 15.48 10.79 2.94
N PRO A 87 16.35 10.41 3.90
CA PRO A 87 16.58 9.01 4.21
C PRO A 87 15.29 8.32 4.65
N ALA A 88 15.09 7.08 4.21
CA ALA A 88 14.00 6.25 4.71
C ALA A 88 14.18 5.98 6.21
N ALA A 89 13.07 5.96 6.95
CA ALA A 89 13.06 5.53 8.34
C ALA A 89 13.53 4.08 8.44
N ARG A 90 14.28 3.76 9.51
CA ARG A 90 15.02 2.48 9.67
C ARG A 90 14.25 1.20 9.33
N LYS A 91 12.94 1.16 9.60
CA LYS A 91 12.08 -0.03 9.41
C LYS A 91 11.20 0.02 8.16
N VAL A 92 11.37 1.05 7.32
CA VAL A 92 10.51 1.32 6.17
C VAL A 92 11.34 1.29 4.90
N SER A 93 10.84 0.59 3.89
CA SER A 93 11.38 0.64 2.52
C SER A 93 10.27 0.99 1.55
N ILE A 94 10.65 1.63 0.45
CA ILE A 94 9.74 2.00 -0.64
C ILE A 94 10.40 1.63 -1.96
N PHE A 95 9.61 1.04 -2.84
CA PHE A 95 10.05 0.64 -4.17
C PHE A 95 8.95 0.99 -5.17
N ASP A 96 9.31 1.59 -6.31
CA ASP A 96 8.36 1.96 -7.37
C ASP A 96 8.56 1.07 -8.58
N ASP A 97 7.46 0.52 -9.11
CA ASP A 97 7.38 -0.20 -10.37
C ASP A 97 6.52 0.60 -11.38
N PRO A 98 7.15 1.44 -12.23
CA PRO A 98 6.46 2.23 -13.24
C PRO A 98 5.76 1.41 -14.34
N VAL A 99 6.18 0.16 -14.55
CA VAL A 99 5.56 -0.73 -15.56
C VAL A 99 4.22 -1.22 -15.04
N GLN A 100 4.17 -1.64 -13.78
CA GLN A 100 2.95 -2.10 -13.11
C GLN A 100 2.13 -0.98 -12.48
N GLN A 101 2.64 0.27 -12.51
CA GLN A 101 1.96 1.47 -11.99
C GLN A 101 1.60 1.31 -10.50
N VAL A 102 2.53 0.72 -9.76
CA VAL A 102 2.39 0.44 -8.34
C VAL A 102 3.72 0.71 -7.66
N PHE A 103 3.66 1.42 -6.54
CA PHE A 103 4.78 1.44 -5.61
C PHE A 103 4.39 0.69 -4.34
N THR A 104 5.38 0.03 -3.78
CA THR A 104 5.24 -0.89 -2.68
C THR A 104 6.00 -0.36 -1.49
N VAL A 105 5.31 -0.21 -0.36
CA VAL A 105 5.92 0.16 0.92
C VAL A 105 6.01 -1.09 1.78
N THR A 106 7.17 -1.39 2.31
CA THR A 106 7.32 -2.47 3.30
C THR A 106 7.73 -1.89 4.64
N MET A 107 6.94 -2.20 5.67
CA MET A 107 7.17 -1.82 7.06
C MET A 107 7.43 -3.08 7.89
N GLY A 108 8.60 -3.15 8.54
CA GLY A 108 9.00 -4.31 9.33
C GLY A 108 8.91 -4.10 10.84
N ASP A 109 8.85 -5.22 11.59
CA ASP A 109 8.88 -5.25 13.05
C ASP A 109 7.91 -4.23 13.69
N LEU A 110 6.64 -4.37 13.32
CA LEU A 110 5.59 -3.43 13.70
C LEU A 110 5.16 -3.64 15.14
N LYS A 111 5.01 -2.53 15.87
CA LYS A 111 4.55 -2.53 17.26
C LYS A 111 3.17 -1.86 17.36
N GLU A 112 2.47 -2.09 18.46
CA GLU A 112 1.15 -1.47 18.70
C GLU A 112 1.18 0.06 18.50
N THR A 113 2.27 0.69 18.93
CA THR A 113 2.52 2.14 18.79
C THR A 113 2.66 2.60 17.34
N ASP A 114 2.82 1.70 16.38
CA ASP A 114 2.84 2.01 14.95
C ASP A 114 1.44 2.08 14.34
N SER A 115 0.39 1.68 15.08
CA SER A 115 -0.99 1.87 14.65
C SER A 115 -1.30 3.35 14.41
N GLY A 116 -2.18 3.62 13.45
CA GLY A 116 -2.62 4.98 13.14
C GLY A 116 -2.86 5.23 11.65
N TRP A 117 -2.90 6.52 11.31
CA TRP A 117 -3.16 6.96 9.94
C TRP A 117 -1.88 7.10 9.14
N TYR A 118 -1.90 6.56 7.93
CA TYR A 118 -0.81 6.64 6.96
C TYR A 118 -1.34 7.12 5.61
N MET A 119 -0.44 7.61 4.78
CA MET A 119 -0.73 8.02 3.41
C MET A 119 0.34 7.53 2.46
N CYS A 120 -0.14 6.92 1.38
CA CYS A 120 0.62 6.78 0.15
C CYS A 120 0.31 7.97 -0.74
N GLY A 121 1.32 8.52 -1.41
CA GLY A 121 1.06 9.58 -2.37
C GLY A 121 2.16 9.81 -3.38
N VAL A 122 1.87 10.74 -4.26
CA VAL A 122 2.74 11.22 -5.32
C VAL A 122 2.90 12.74 -5.23
N GLU A 123 4.11 13.23 -5.47
CA GLU A 123 4.43 14.64 -5.43
C GLU A 123 4.51 15.22 -6.85
N VAL A 124 3.65 16.17 -7.19
CA VAL A 124 3.54 16.81 -8.50
C VAL A 124 3.74 18.31 -8.33
N GLY A 125 4.96 18.80 -8.56
CA GLY A 125 5.27 20.23 -8.50
C GLY A 125 4.87 20.90 -7.16
N GLY A 126 5.08 20.20 -6.04
CA GLY A 126 4.66 20.65 -4.69
C GLY A 126 3.21 20.36 -4.32
N VAL A 127 2.39 19.86 -5.26
CA VAL A 127 1.03 19.37 -4.99
C VAL A 127 1.06 17.87 -4.79
N TRP A 128 0.53 17.42 -3.66
CA TRP A 128 0.52 16.02 -3.25
C TRP A 128 -0.83 15.36 -3.58
N ASN A 129 -0.83 14.29 -4.37
CA ASN A 129 -2.01 13.44 -4.53
C ASN A 129 -1.83 12.19 -3.69
N SER A 130 -2.76 11.91 -2.78
CA SER A 130 -2.58 10.84 -1.79
C SER A 130 -3.83 10.06 -1.48
N ARG A 131 -3.63 8.83 -1.02
CA ARG A 131 -4.68 7.97 -0.46
C ARG A 131 -4.30 7.57 0.96
N ARG A 132 -5.24 7.83 1.88
CA ARG A 132 -5.13 7.43 3.29
C ARG A 132 -5.45 5.97 3.48
N CYS A 133 -4.75 5.37 4.42
CA CYS A 133 -5.05 4.08 5.02
C CYS A 133 -4.87 4.16 6.54
N ARG A 134 -5.51 3.25 7.24
CA ARG A 134 -5.39 3.11 8.68
C ARG A 134 -4.76 1.75 9.00
N LEU A 135 -3.67 1.80 9.76
CA LEU A 135 -2.95 0.62 10.21
C LEU A 135 -3.39 0.24 11.62
N HIS A 136 -3.77 -1.01 11.77
CA HIS A 136 -4.09 -1.68 13.02
C HIS A 136 -3.05 -2.76 13.31
N VAL A 137 -2.27 -2.56 14.36
CA VAL A 137 -1.32 -3.57 14.84
C VAL A 137 -1.95 -4.29 16.03
N HIS A 138 -2.29 -5.56 15.83
CA HIS A 138 -2.96 -6.39 16.84
C HIS A 138 -1.95 -7.07 17.78
N GLN A 139 -2.36 -7.22 19.04
CA GLN A 139 -1.65 -7.99 20.05
C GLN A 139 -2.38 -9.32 20.33
N GLY A 140 -1.65 -10.29 20.90
CA GLY A 140 -2.24 -11.52 21.40
C GLY A 140 -1.96 -12.70 20.47
N MET A 141 -3.02 -13.41 20.09
CA MET A 141 -2.92 -14.67 19.33
C MET A 141 -3.90 -14.64 18.15
N SER A 142 -3.43 -15.07 16.98
CA SER A 142 -4.25 -15.29 15.79
C SER A 142 -4.22 -16.77 15.43
N VAL A 143 -5.39 -17.35 15.12
CA VAL A 143 -5.50 -18.74 14.67
C VAL A 143 -5.29 -18.78 13.17
N VAL A 144 -4.39 -19.66 12.70
CA VAL A 144 -4.05 -19.76 11.26
C VAL A 144 -5.26 -20.24 10.47
N ASN A 145 -5.90 -21.32 10.95
CA ASN A 145 -7.09 -21.90 10.33
C ASN A 145 -8.24 -21.92 11.33
N SER A 146 -9.24 -21.06 11.10
CA SER A 146 -10.46 -21.00 11.94
C SER A 146 -11.44 -22.14 11.67
N ARG A 147 -11.28 -22.85 10.55
CA ARG A 147 -12.09 -24.00 10.18
C ARG A 147 -11.22 -25.24 10.06
N LEU A 148 -11.57 -26.26 10.85
CA LEU A 148 -10.89 -27.54 10.86
C LEU A 148 -11.91 -28.65 10.60
N SER A 149 -11.45 -29.72 9.98
CA SER A 149 -12.21 -30.93 9.73
C SER A 149 -11.38 -32.11 10.22
N GLY A 150 -12.03 -33.05 10.90
CA GLY A 150 -11.41 -34.29 11.35
C GLY A 150 -12.40 -35.43 11.21
N GLU A 151 -11.87 -36.64 11.07
CA GLU A 151 -12.66 -37.86 11.05
C GLU A 151 -12.89 -38.39 12.47
N GLU A 152 -13.92 -39.22 12.65
CA GLU A 152 -14.22 -39.81 13.95
C GLU A 152 -13.04 -40.64 14.47
N GLY A 153 -12.63 -40.38 15.72
CA GLY A 153 -11.48 -41.03 16.36
C GLY A 153 -10.11 -40.40 16.03
N SER A 154 -10.05 -39.39 15.17
CA SER A 154 -8.81 -38.69 14.84
C SER A 154 -8.54 -37.48 15.75
N SER A 155 -7.26 -37.12 15.91
CA SER A 155 -6.86 -35.89 16.60
C SER A 155 -6.72 -34.74 15.62
N VAL A 156 -7.20 -33.56 16.00
CA VAL A 156 -7.04 -32.33 15.22
C VAL A 156 -6.04 -31.41 15.92
N THR A 157 -5.14 -30.79 15.15
CA THR A 157 -4.18 -29.80 15.65
C THR A 157 -4.59 -28.40 15.22
N VAL A 158 -4.56 -27.45 16.15
CA VAL A 158 -4.80 -26.03 15.91
C VAL A 158 -3.47 -25.30 15.92
N GLU A 159 -3.16 -24.59 14.85
CA GLU A 159 -1.97 -23.73 14.79
C GLU A 159 -2.32 -22.28 15.09
N CYS A 160 -1.55 -21.68 16.00
CA CYS A 160 -1.75 -20.32 16.47
C CYS A 160 -0.46 -19.52 16.35
N HIS A 161 -0.57 -18.28 15.87
CA HIS A 161 0.51 -17.30 15.87
C HIS A 161 0.34 -16.31 17.01
N TYR A 162 1.33 -16.27 17.88
CA TYR A 162 1.42 -15.28 18.94
C TYR A 162 2.16 -14.04 18.45
N SER A 163 1.70 -12.86 18.89
CA SER A 163 2.47 -11.64 18.76
C SER A 163 3.76 -11.75 19.54
N GLU A 164 4.79 -11.00 19.12
CA GLU A 164 6.12 -11.07 19.70
C GLU A 164 6.12 -10.88 21.23
N ARG A 165 5.23 -10.02 21.73
CA ARG A 165 5.02 -9.79 23.17
C ARG A 165 4.54 -11.02 23.94
N TYR A 166 3.80 -11.94 23.33
CA TYR A 166 3.27 -13.09 24.05
C TYR A 166 4.14 -14.35 23.89
N ARG A 167 5.04 -14.38 22.91
CA ARG A 167 5.95 -15.53 22.70
C ARG A 167 6.82 -15.85 23.92
N TYR A 168 7.25 -14.83 24.68
CA TYR A 168 8.10 -15.04 25.86
C TYR A 168 7.32 -15.48 27.12
N ILE A 169 5.98 -15.34 27.12
CA ILE A 169 5.14 -15.71 28.26
C ILE A 169 4.68 -17.18 28.14
N SER A 170 4.56 -17.69 26.90
CA SER A 170 4.11 -19.06 26.61
C SER A 170 5.22 -20.12 26.65
N LEU A 171 6.49 -19.74 26.85
CA LEU A 171 7.56 -20.70 27.00
C LEU A 171 7.51 -21.28 28.43
N PRO A 172 7.51 -22.63 28.60
CA PRO A 172 7.60 -23.22 29.92
C PRO A 172 8.88 -22.75 30.60
N SER A 173 8.76 -22.27 31.84
CA SER A 173 9.92 -21.99 32.70
C SER A 173 10.77 -23.27 32.84
N PRO A 174 12.11 -23.17 32.84
CA PRO A 174 13.01 -24.31 32.95
C PRO A 174 12.82 -25.09 34.26
#